data_AF-A0A2V3JFD6-F1
#
_entry.id   AF-A0A2V3JFD6-F1
#
_cell.length_a   1.000
_cell.length_b   1.000
_cell.length_c   1.000
_cell.angle_alpha   90.00
_cell.angle_beta   90.00
_cell.angle_gamma   90.00
#
_symmetry.space_group_name_H-M   'P 1'
#
loop_
_entity.id
_entity.type
_entity.pdbx_description
1 polymer ?
#
loop_
_entity_poly.entity_id
_entity_poly.type
_entity_poly.pdbx_seq_one_letter_code
_entity_poly.pdbx_strand_id
1 'polypeptide(L)' 'MKKELLILERKKAKELHENGWSNRKIARHLLVSKDSVGKWVRMDERDVLV' A
#
# COMPACT_ATOMS: atom_id res chain seq x y z
N MET A 1 6.93 12.70 3.24
CA MET A 1 7.09 11.37 3.88
C MET A 1 8.54 10.96 3.73
N LYS A 2 9.20 10.42 4.76
CA LYS A 2 10.52 9.80 4.56
C LYS A 2 10.35 8.61 3.61
N LYS A 3 11.23 8.46 2.62
CA LYS A 3 11.11 7.44 1.55
C LYS A 3 10.91 6.03 2.10
N GLU A 4 11.60 5.71 3.20
CA GLU A 4 11.50 4.42 3.89
C GLU A 4 10.09 4.14 4.44
N LEU A 5 9.41 5.16 4.99
CA LEU A 5 8.06 5.02 5.54
C LEU A 5 7.06 4.70 4.42
N LEU A 6 7.21 5.35 3.26
CA LEU A 6 6.37 5.09 2.09
C LEU A 6 6.57 3.66 1.55
N ILE A 7 7.81 3.16 1.53
CA ILE A 7 8.11 1.78 1.13
C ILE A 7 7.44 0.79 2.10
N LEU A 8 7.49 1.06 3.41
CA LEU A 8 6.85 0.24 4.43
C LEU A 8 5.33 0.20 4.24
N GLU A 9 4.69 1.35 4.01
CA GLU A 9 3.25 1.47 3.76
C GLU A 9 2.83 0.73 2.49
N ARG A 10 3.60 0.84 1.40
CA ARG A 10 3.37 0.11 0.15
C ARG A 10 3.39 -1.40 0.37
N LYS A 11 4.42 -1.92 1.06
CA LYS A 11 4.54 -3.34 1.40
C LYS A 11 3.37 -3.81 2.26
N LYS A 12 3.01 -3.03 3.30
CA LYS A 12 1.90 -3.35 4.20
C LYS A 12 0.55 -3.35 3.48
N ALA A 13 0.33 -2.42 2.55
CA ALA A 13 -0.88 -2.38 1.74
C ALA A 13 -1.03 -3.66 0.90
N LYS A 14 0.07 -4.15 0.30
CA LYS A 14 0.08 -5.38 -0.51
C LYS A 14 -0.23 -6.62 0.34
N GLU A 15 0.44 -6.77 1.49
CA GLU A 15 0.21 -7.85 2.46
C GLU A 15 -1.26 -7.89 2.93
N LEU A 16 -1.84 -6.73 3.28
CA LEU A 16 -3.24 -6.66 3.71
C LEU A 16 -4.22 -7.01 2.58
N HIS A 17 -3.91 -6.61 1.34
CA HIS A 17 -4.73 -6.93 0.18
C HIS A 17 -4.71 -8.42 -0.15
N GLU A 18 -3.53 -9.06 -0.06
CA GLU A 18 -3.38 -10.52 -0.20
C GLU A 18 -4.13 -11.27 0.90
N ASN A 19 -4.22 -10.71 2.10
CA ASN A 19 -5.08 -11.19 3.18
C ASN A 19 -6.58 -10.89 2.98
N GLY A 20 -7.00 -10.47 1.79
CA GLY A 20 -8.40 -10.25 1.42
C GLY A 20 -9.01 -8.93 1.90
N TRP A 21 -8.21 -7.99 2.40
CA TRP A 21 -8.74 -6.69 2.79
C TRP A 21 -9.07 -5.83 1.57
N SER A 22 -10.22 -5.16 1.59
CA SER A 22 -10.56 -4.18 0.55
C SER A 22 -9.69 -2.92 0.64
N ASN A 23 -9.43 -2.28 -0.51
CA ASN A 23 -8.65 -1.03 -0.58
C ASN A 23 -9.18 0.06 0.37
N ARG A 24 -10.50 0.12 0.60
CA ARG A 24 -11.12 1.07 1.52
C ARG A 24 -10.80 0.76 2.99
N LYS A 25 -10.69 -0.52 3.36
CA LYS A 25 -10.29 -0.93 4.72
C LYS A 25 -8.81 -0.61 4.96
N ILE A 26 -7.97 -0.90 3.98
CA ILE A 26 -6.52 -0.63 4.01
C ILE A 26 -6.26 0.89 4.11
N ALA A 27 -6.93 1.70 3.29
CA ALA A 27 -6.81 3.15 3.29
C ALA A 27 -7.09 3.77 4.67
N ARG A 28 -8.15 3.30 5.35
CA ARG A 28 -8.47 3.73 6.73
C ARG A 28 -7.43 3.26 7.74
N HIS A 29 -6.87 2.06 7.56
CA HIS A 29 -5.88 1.50 8.48
C HIS A 29 -4.52 2.21 8.37
N LEU A 30 -4.08 2.52 7.14
CA LEU A 30 -2.81 3.16 6.86
C LEU A 30 -2.90 4.70 6.80
N LEU A 31 -4.09 5.29 7.00
CA LEU A 31 -4.35 6.73 6.94
C LEU A 31 -3.93 7.37 5.59
N VAL A 32 -4.17 6.65 4.50
CA VAL A 32 -3.85 7.08 3.12
C VAL A 32 -5.10 7.05 2.25
N SER A 33 -5.04 7.63 1.05
CA SER A 33 -6.17 7.58 0.12
C SER A 33 -6.38 6.18 -0.45
N LYS A 34 -7.65 5.84 -0.76
CA LYS A 34 -8.02 4.60 -1.44
C LYS A 34 -7.29 4.46 -2.79
N ASP A 35 -7.07 5.56 -3.49
CA ASP A 35 -6.41 5.56 -4.80
C ASP A 35 -4.92 5.23 -4.68
N SER A 36 -4.24 5.75 -3.66
CA SER A 36 -2.85 5.38 -3.36
C SER A 36 -2.74 3.88 -3.08
N VAL A 37 -3.61 3.33 -2.23
CA VAL A 37 -3.67 1.88 -1.98
C VAL A 37 -3.89 1.12 -3.28
N GLY A 38 -4.87 1.53 -4.09
CA GLY A 38 -5.18 0.88 -5.37
C GLY A 38 -4.01 0.91 -6.36
N LYS A 39 -3.13 1.92 -6.31
CA LYS A 39 -1.89 1.93 -7.08
C LYS A 39 -0.89 0.94 -6.49
N TRP A 40 -0.62 1.01 -5.18
CA TRP A 40 0.40 0.21 -4.50
C TRP A 40 0.16 -1.30 -4.58
N VAL A 41 -1.07 -1.77 -4.41
CA VAL A 41 -1.39 -3.21 -4.49
C VAL A 41 -1.21 -3.78 -5.90
N ARG A 42 -1.18 -2.93 -6.93
CA ARG A 42 -0.91 -3.30 -8.32
C ARG A 42 0.54 -3.06 -8.74
N MET A 43 1.36 -2.42 -7.90
CA MET A 43 2.77 -2.21 -8.20
C MET A 43 3.54 -3.52 -8.09
N ASP A 44 4.40 -3.76 -9.07
CA ASP A 44 5.38 -4.83 -9.00
C ASP A 44 6.42 -4.53 -7.91
N GLU A 45 6.99 -5.58 -7.32
CA GLU A 45 7.95 -5.43 -6.22
C GLU A 45 9.19 -4.59 -6.60
N ARG A 46 9.54 -4.58 -7.89
CA ARG A 46 10.63 -3.76 -8.43
C ARG A 46 10.33 -2.27 -8.37
N ASP A 47 9.06 -1.90 -8.50
CA ASP A 47 8.61 -0.50 -8.47
C ASP A 47 8.37 0.02 -7.05
N VAL A 48 8.24 -0.89 -6.08
CA VAL A 48 8.04 -0.52 -4.67
C VAL A 48 9.28 0.20 -4.11
N LEU A 49 10.48 -0.10 -4.62
CA LEU A 49 11.78 0.43 -4.18
C LEU A 49 12.18 1.77 -4.82
N VAL A 50 11.51 2.17 -5.90
CA VAL A 50 11.74 3.44 -6.61
C VAL A 50 11.06 4.59 -5.88
#